data_AF-A0A1Q9NUS2-F1
#
_entry.id   AF-A0A1Q9NUS2-F1
#
_cell.length_a   1.000
_cell.length_b   1.000
_cell.length_c   1.000
_cell.angle_alpha   90.00
_cell.angle_beta   90.00
_cell.angle_gamma   90.00
#
_symmetry.space_group_name_H-M   'P 1'
#
loop_
_entity.id
_entity.type
_entity.pdbx_description
1 polymer ?
#
loop_
_entity_poly.entity_id
_entity_poly.type
_entity_poly.pdbx_seq_one_letter_code
_entity_poly.pdbx_strand_id
1 'polypeptide(L)'
;MNKAKSIKYSSDAVFDDDLFLIEGNDVQGNLRASSIVVEGDLLVSKNLETKEGSIKVKGSLNVGNNVACAKLLKVRGNCSVQGIIQSKKIILDGKIDTSSIKADSKISIKGEININGDIESSEEINISVMKFKTYNIKGIISAPIVELRYQKIYSNLYEIPFKIYKLFGKKKKINREIIFRNLSITTNMLRVSSLFATDQIKYTFDSSCNIKAKKIEFYQFNPHPKTEMKLFSYEKGKIDDE
;
A
#
# COMPACT_ATOMS: atom_id res chain seq x y z
N MET A 1 -26.07 -0.41 16.99
CA MET A 1 -25.28 0.27 15.94
C MET A 1 -25.47 1.77 16.11
N ASN A 2 -24.45 2.46 16.63
CA ASN A 2 -24.54 3.88 16.94
C ASN A 2 -24.13 4.71 15.71
N LYS A 3 -25.11 5.37 15.07
CA LYS A 3 -24.85 6.35 14.01
C LYS A 3 -24.70 7.72 14.65
N ALA A 4 -23.50 8.26 14.63
CA ALA A 4 -23.21 9.59 15.14
C ALA A 4 -23.46 10.63 14.05
N LYS A 5 -24.41 11.55 14.29
CA LYS A 5 -24.41 12.88 13.67
C LYS A 5 -23.52 13.77 14.53
N SER A 6 -22.59 14.47 13.89
CA SER A 6 -21.49 15.28 14.47
C SER A 6 -21.37 15.26 16.01
N ILE A 7 -20.40 14.52 16.55
CA ILE A 7 -20.13 14.46 17.99
C ILE A 7 -18.75 15.06 18.33
N LYS A 8 -18.71 15.84 19.41
CA LYS A 8 -17.48 16.35 20.03
C LYS A 8 -17.34 15.81 21.45
N TYR A 9 -16.22 15.14 21.73
CA TYR A 9 -15.86 14.67 23.07
C TYR A 9 -14.64 15.45 23.57
N SER A 10 -14.77 16.12 24.71
CA SER A 10 -13.68 16.89 25.34
C SER A 10 -12.68 16.01 26.12
N SER A 11 -12.89 14.70 26.14
CA SER A 11 -12.10 13.71 26.86
C SER A 11 -12.02 12.40 26.07
N ASP A 12 -11.50 11.35 26.71
CA ASP A 12 -11.57 9.99 26.19
C ASP A 12 -13.02 9.57 25.92
N ALA A 13 -13.23 8.82 24.85
CA ALA A 13 -14.51 8.27 24.44
C ALA A 13 -14.39 6.76 24.24
N VAL A 14 -15.24 6.00 24.93
CA VAL A 14 -15.26 4.53 24.88
C VAL A 14 -16.66 4.06 24.50
N PHE A 15 -16.74 3.22 23.49
CA PHE A 15 -17.96 2.57 23.04
C PHE A 15 -17.78 1.06 23.09
N ASP A 16 -18.78 0.34 23.60
CA ASP A 16 -18.78 -1.12 23.56
C ASP A 16 -19.31 -1.67 22.23
N ASP A 17 -19.96 -0.81 21.43
CA ASP A 17 -20.51 -1.13 20.13
C ASP A 17 -19.66 -0.61 18.97
N ASP A 18 -20.07 -1.02 17.77
CA ASP A 18 -19.61 -0.42 16.51
C ASP A 18 -20.03 1.06 16.41
N LEU A 19 -19.07 1.89 15.99
CA LEU A 19 -19.25 3.33 15.77
C LEU A 19 -19.27 3.64 14.27
N PHE A 20 -20.33 4.32 13.82
CA PHE A 20 -20.50 4.74 12.43
C PHE A 20 -20.57 6.27 12.34
N LEU A 21 -19.56 6.89 11.73
CA LEU A 21 -19.35 8.34 11.67
C LEU A 21 -19.56 8.84 10.24
N ILE A 22 -20.65 9.57 10.00
CA ILE A 22 -21.03 10.07 8.66
C ILE A 22 -20.74 11.55 8.42
N GLU A 23 -20.43 12.28 9.49
CA GLU A 23 -20.18 13.73 9.49
C GLU A 23 -18.83 14.00 10.20
N GLY A 24 -18.52 15.27 10.45
CA GLY A 24 -17.34 15.67 11.22
C GLY A 24 -17.47 15.34 12.71
N ASN A 25 -16.50 14.63 13.27
CA ASN A 25 -16.44 14.23 14.68
C ASN A 25 -15.05 14.56 15.25
N ASP A 26 -15.02 14.95 16.53
CA ASP A 26 -13.79 15.36 17.22
C ASP A 26 -13.70 14.73 18.62
N VAL A 27 -12.57 14.12 18.95
CA VAL A 27 -12.27 13.52 20.25
C VAL A 27 -10.93 14.08 20.77
N GLN A 28 -11.00 14.88 21.83
CA GLN A 28 -9.84 15.48 22.51
C GLN A 28 -9.07 14.50 23.41
N GLY A 29 -9.51 13.23 23.47
CA GLY A 29 -8.81 12.15 24.15
C GLY A 29 -8.54 10.95 23.25
N ASN A 30 -8.47 9.78 23.88
CA ASN A 30 -8.45 8.49 23.18
C ASN A 30 -9.86 8.13 22.68
N LEU A 31 -9.96 7.46 21.55
CA LEU A 31 -11.22 6.87 21.08
C LEU A 31 -11.08 5.34 21.00
N ARG A 32 -11.95 4.63 21.72
CA ARG A 32 -12.04 3.17 21.72
C ARG A 32 -13.44 2.72 21.33
N ALA A 33 -13.55 1.77 20.40
CA ALA A 33 -14.82 1.15 20.02
C ALA A 33 -14.66 -0.33 19.66
N SER A 34 -15.75 -1.07 19.43
CA SER A 34 -15.65 -2.44 18.92
C SER A 34 -15.17 -2.46 17.46
N SER A 35 -15.85 -1.73 16.57
CA SER A 35 -15.38 -1.38 15.22
C SER A 35 -15.64 0.09 14.94
N ILE A 36 -14.93 0.66 13.95
CA ILE A 36 -15.07 2.06 13.57
C ILE A 36 -15.21 2.18 12.05
N VAL A 37 -16.23 2.90 11.60
CA VAL A 37 -16.40 3.29 10.20
C VAL A 37 -16.47 4.80 10.11
N VAL A 38 -15.58 5.37 9.30
CA VAL A 38 -15.45 6.81 9.05
C VAL A 38 -15.84 7.10 7.61
N GLU A 39 -17.07 7.57 7.38
CA GLU A 39 -17.53 8.08 6.09
C GLU A 39 -17.37 9.59 5.96
N GLY A 40 -17.53 10.34 7.07
CA GLY A 40 -17.24 11.76 7.18
C GLY A 40 -15.79 12.05 7.61
N ASP A 41 -15.61 12.97 8.56
CA ASP A 41 -14.30 13.31 9.11
C ASP A 41 -14.23 12.90 10.59
N LEU A 42 -13.09 12.35 11.00
CA LEU A 42 -12.80 12.02 12.39
C LEU A 42 -11.44 12.60 12.79
N LEU A 43 -11.43 13.45 13.80
CA LEU A 43 -10.24 13.91 14.51
C LEU A 43 -10.17 13.24 15.89
N VAL A 44 -9.03 12.63 16.20
CA VAL A 44 -8.72 12.05 17.52
C VAL A 44 -7.36 12.58 17.94
N SER A 45 -7.30 13.39 18.99
CA SER A 45 -6.06 14.04 19.41
C SER A 45 -5.00 13.09 19.99
N LYS A 46 -5.42 11.92 20.49
CA LYS A 46 -4.52 10.89 21.06
C LYS A 46 -4.59 9.60 20.25
N ASN A 47 -4.94 8.47 20.86
CA ASN A 47 -4.95 7.16 20.22
C ASN A 47 -6.35 6.78 19.72
N LEU A 48 -6.38 6.05 18.62
CA LEU A 48 -7.58 5.40 18.09
C LEU A 48 -7.42 3.89 18.15
N GLU A 49 -8.31 3.20 18.86
CA GLU A 49 -8.18 1.76 19.07
C GLU A 49 -9.52 1.05 18.83
N THR A 50 -9.46 -0.15 18.24
CA THR A 50 -10.61 -1.08 18.23
C THR A 50 -10.34 -2.26 19.15
N LYS A 51 -11.34 -2.65 19.95
CA LYS A 51 -11.23 -3.82 20.83
C LYS A 51 -11.13 -5.13 20.05
N GLU A 52 -12.04 -5.34 19.09
CA GLU A 52 -12.18 -6.62 18.40
C GLU A 52 -12.34 -6.50 16.89
N GLY A 53 -12.72 -5.32 16.40
CA GLY A 53 -13.23 -5.13 15.06
C GLY A 53 -12.23 -4.56 14.08
N SER A 54 -12.78 -3.85 13.10
CA SER A 54 -12.04 -3.25 11.99
C SER A 54 -12.20 -1.73 12.00
N ILE A 55 -11.23 -1.04 11.42
CA ILE A 55 -11.34 0.38 11.10
C ILE A 55 -11.48 0.52 9.58
N LYS A 56 -12.55 1.17 9.12
CA LYS A 56 -12.79 1.45 7.70
C LYS A 56 -12.90 2.95 7.49
N VAL A 57 -12.01 3.52 6.70
CA VAL A 57 -11.95 4.97 6.42
C VAL A 57 -12.28 5.21 4.95
N LYS A 58 -13.40 5.88 4.68
CA LYS A 58 -13.78 6.37 3.34
C LYS A 58 -13.63 7.89 3.25
N GLY A 59 -13.88 8.62 4.33
CA GLY A 59 -13.65 10.07 4.42
C GLY A 59 -12.25 10.38 4.96
N SER A 60 -12.13 11.28 5.94
CA SER A 60 -10.83 11.67 6.52
C SER A 60 -10.66 11.19 7.95
N LEU A 61 -9.50 10.62 8.26
CA LEU A 61 -9.10 10.25 9.62
C LEU A 61 -7.82 10.99 9.99
N ASN A 62 -7.83 11.71 11.11
CA ASN A 62 -6.67 12.39 11.66
C ASN A 62 -6.45 11.94 13.11
N VAL A 63 -5.30 11.35 13.42
CA VAL A 63 -4.98 10.81 14.74
C VAL A 63 -3.65 11.39 15.24
N GLY A 64 -3.66 12.01 16.42
CA GLY A 64 -2.51 12.70 16.98
C GLY A 64 -1.43 11.77 17.51
N ASN A 65 -1.75 10.53 17.87
CA ASN A 65 -0.76 9.51 18.27
C ASN A 65 -0.89 8.27 17.39
N ASN A 66 -1.30 7.13 17.96
CA ASN A 66 -1.27 5.83 17.29
C ASN A 66 -2.66 5.35 16.89
N VAL A 67 -2.70 4.48 15.88
CA VAL A 67 -3.89 3.70 15.50
C VAL A 67 -3.61 2.23 15.75
N ALA A 68 -4.41 1.58 16.60
CA ALA A 68 -4.35 0.14 16.82
C ALA A 68 -5.68 -0.53 16.41
N CYS A 69 -5.64 -1.40 15.41
CA CYS A 69 -6.83 -2.06 14.89
C CYS A 69 -6.72 -3.58 15.00
N ALA A 70 -7.65 -4.22 15.71
CA ALA A 70 -7.57 -5.63 16.07
C ALA A 70 -7.60 -6.57 14.84
N LYS A 71 -8.43 -6.29 13.83
CA LYS A 71 -8.59 -7.19 12.65
C LYS A 71 -8.08 -6.60 11.34
N LEU A 72 -8.71 -5.53 10.86
CA LEU A 72 -8.44 -4.98 9.53
C LEU A 72 -8.55 -3.46 9.56
N LEU A 73 -7.46 -2.79 9.22
CA LEU A 73 -7.50 -1.39 8.83
C LEU A 73 -7.64 -1.30 7.31
N LYS A 74 -8.70 -0.64 6.84
CA LYS A 74 -8.90 -0.35 5.42
C LYS A 74 -9.12 1.14 5.20
N VAL A 75 -8.21 1.77 4.48
CA VAL A 75 -8.26 3.20 4.16
C VAL A 75 -8.44 3.40 2.66
N ARG A 76 -9.55 4.02 2.29
CA ARG A 76 -9.87 4.46 0.92
C ARG A 76 -9.85 5.97 0.77
N GLY A 77 -10.10 6.70 1.86
CA GLY A 77 -10.01 8.16 1.89
C GLY A 77 -8.64 8.65 2.36
N ASN A 78 -8.63 9.74 3.14
CA ASN A 78 -7.41 10.33 3.69
C ASN A 78 -7.17 9.81 5.11
N CYS A 79 -5.93 9.50 5.46
CA CYS A 79 -5.55 9.11 6.81
C CYS A 79 -4.20 9.75 7.18
N SER A 80 -4.20 10.56 8.24
CA SER A 80 -2.99 11.16 8.82
C SER A 80 -2.85 10.68 10.25
N VAL A 81 -1.75 10.02 10.58
CA VAL A 81 -1.48 9.47 11.92
C VAL A 81 -0.07 9.84 12.32
N GLN A 82 0.11 10.72 13.31
CA GLN A 82 1.47 11.19 13.64
C GLN A 82 2.39 10.05 14.11
N GLY A 83 1.82 9.09 14.85
CA GLY A 83 2.52 7.92 15.35
C GLY A 83 2.42 6.71 14.41
N ILE A 84 2.25 5.54 15.01
CA ILE A 84 2.29 4.25 14.34
C ILE A 84 0.87 3.77 14.01
N ILE A 85 0.71 3.22 12.81
CA ILE A 85 -0.45 2.43 12.44
C ILE A 85 -0.13 0.95 12.64
N GLN A 86 -0.88 0.28 13.51
CA GLN A 86 -0.76 -1.15 13.76
C GLN A 86 -2.10 -1.87 13.53
N SER A 87 -2.08 -2.97 12.78
CA SER A 87 -3.26 -3.85 12.66
C SER A 87 -2.88 -5.25 12.25
N LYS A 88 -3.72 -6.25 12.54
CA LYS A 88 -3.51 -7.59 11.98
C LYS A 88 -3.39 -7.58 10.45
N LYS A 89 -4.25 -6.85 9.73
CA LYS A 89 -4.17 -6.68 8.27
C LYS A 89 -4.40 -5.23 7.87
N ILE A 90 -3.66 -4.75 6.88
CA ILE A 90 -3.75 -3.36 6.42
C ILE A 90 -3.97 -3.29 4.91
N ILE A 91 -4.95 -2.48 4.48
CA ILE A 91 -5.23 -2.18 3.07
C ILE A 91 -5.31 -0.66 2.89
N LEU A 92 -4.39 -0.09 2.12
CA LEU A 92 -4.24 1.34 1.86
C LEU A 92 -4.49 1.63 0.38
N ASP A 93 -5.72 2.02 0.06
CA ASP A 93 -6.14 2.40 -1.29
C ASP A 93 -6.15 3.94 -1.49
N GLY A 94 -6.25 4.71 -0.39
CA GLY A 94 -6.34 6.17 -0.36
C GLY A 94 -5.01 6.90 -0.13
N LYS A 95 -5.02 8.08 0.49
CA LYS A 95 -3.81 8.86 0.83
C LYS A 95 -3.44 8.69 2.30
N ILE A 96 -2.20 8.27 2.57
CA ILE A 96 -1.71 7.99 3.92
C ILE A 96 -0.50 8.86 4.24
N ASP A 97 -0.52 9.50 5.40
CA ASP A 97 0.64 10.12 6.03
C ASP A 97 0.82 9.54 7.45
N THR A 98 1.96 8.93 7.73
CA THR A 98 2.22 8.34 9.05
C THR A 98 3.70 8.21 9.39
N SER A 99 4.03 8.00 10.67
CA SER A 99 5.40 7.67 11.05
C SER A 99 5.77 6.28 10.55
N SER A 100 5.06 5.23 10.97
CA SER A 100 5.43 3.84 10.64
C SER A 100 4.18 2.96 10.54
N ILE A 101 4.31 1.82 9.87
CA ILE A 101 3.23 0.86 9.70
C ILE A 101 3.69 -0.53 10.13
N LYS A 102 2.88 -1.21 10.94
CA LYS A 102 3.11 -2.59 11.35
C LYS A 102 1.89 -3.46 11.15
N ALA A 103 2.07 -4.65 10.59
CA ALA A 103 1.02 -5.65 10.52
C ALA A 103 1.42 -7.06 10.95
N ASP A 104 0.51 -7.71 11.68
CA ASP A 104 0.71 -9.09 12.14
C ASP A 104 0.38 -10.14 11.06
N SER A 105 -0.02 -9.71 9.85
CA SER A 105 -0.16 -10.58 8.68
C SER A 105 0.32 -9.86 7.41
N LYS A 106 -0.59 -9.17 6.70
CA LYS A 106 -0.35 -8.60 5.37
C LYS A 106 -0.62 -7.11 5.30
N ILE A 107 0.18 -6.43 4.48
CA ILE A 107 -0.01 -5.03 4.07
C ILE A 107 -0.23 -4.98 2.56
N SER A 108 -1.27 -4.29 2.11
CA SER A 108 -1.51 -4.00 0.68
C SER A 108 -1.62 -2.50 0.47
N ILE A 109 -0.74 -1.94 -0.37
CA ILE A 109 -0.68 -0.53 -0.69
C ILE A 109 -0.96 -0.35 -2.16
N LYS A 110 -2.01 0.38 -2.49
CA LYS A 110 -2.35 0.85 -3.83
C LYS A 110 -2.49 2.36 -3.89
N GLY A 111 -2.64 2.99 -2.73
CA GLY A 111 -2.79 4.42 -2.52
C GLY A 111 -1.51 5.23 -2.62
N GLU A 112 -1.62 6.51 -2.33
CA GLU A 112 -0.48 7.41 -2.13
C GLU A 112 -0.01 7.31 -0.68
N ILE A 113 1.29 7.27 -0.46
CA ILE A 113 1.87 7.10 0.87
C ILE A 113 3.01 8.07 1.12
N ASN A 114 3.05 8.60 2.34
CA ASN A 114 4.16 9.32 2.93
C ASN A 114 4.44 8.69 4.31
N ILE A 115 5.55 7.96 4.43
CA ILE A 115 5.91 7.18 5.62
C ILE A 115 7.33 7.55 6.02
N ASN A 116 7.48 8.11 7.22
CA ASN A 116 8.77 8.61 7.70
C ASN A 116 9.69 7.53 8.27
N GLY A 117 9.14 6.38 8.65
CA GLY A 117 9.82 5.24 9.24
C GLY A 117 9.51 3.96 8.50
N ASP A 118 9.49 2.85 9.24
CA ASP A 118 9.48 1.51 8.68
C ASP A 118 8.07 1.02 8.31
N ILE A 119 8.04 0.05 7.39
CA ILE A 119 6.86 -0.74 7.06
C ILE A 119 7.19 -2.21 7.35
N GLU A 120 6.52 -2.78 8.33
CA GLU A 120 6.79 -4.15 8.79
C GLU A 120 5.55 -5.03 8.66
N SER A 121 5.75 -6.25 8.15
CA SER A 121 4.70 -7.27 8.11
C SER A 121 5.28 -8.63 8.45
N SER A 122 4.57 -9.41 9.26
CA SER A 122 5.00 -10.77 9.60
C SER A 122 4.89 -11.78 8.45
N GLU A 123 4.07 -11.50 7.42
CA GLU A 123 3.90 -12.38 6.26
C GLU A 123 4.31 -11.71 4.95
N GLU A 124 3.60 -10.65 4.53
CA GLU A 124 3.67 -10.17 3.15
C GLU A 124 3.34 -8.68 3.01
N ILE A 125 4.15 -7.96 2.23
CA ILE A 125 3.89 -6.57 1.82
C ILE A 125 3.70 -6.53 0.31
N ASN A 126 2.57 -5.99 -0.15
CA ASN A 126 2.24 -5.80 -1.56
C ASN A 126 2.11 -4.31 -1.88
N ILE A 127 3.00 -3.77 -2.72
CA ILE A 127 2.96 -2.37 -3.16
C ILE A 127 2.64 -2.32 -4.65
N SER A 128 1.45 -1.84 -4.99
CA SER A 128 1.07 -1.56 -6.38
C SER A 128 1.54 -0.16 -6.76
N VAL A 129 2.66 -0.08 -7.48
CA VAL A 129 3.30 1.15 -7.93
C VAL A 129 2.60 1.66 -9.19
N MET A 130 2.02 2.86 -9.13
CA MET A 130 1.34 3.51 -10.24
C MET A 130 2.07 4.78 -10.66
N LYS A 131 2.14 5.06 -11.97
CA LYS A 131 2.89 6.20 -12.54
C LYS A 131 2.52 7.58 -11.94
N PHE A 132 1.28 7.77 -11.53
CA PHE A 132 0.75 9.08 -11.10
C PHE A 132 0.58 9.18 -9.58
N LYS A 133 1.07 8.22 -8.82
CA LYS A 133 0.98 8.21 -7.35
C LYS A 133 2.36 8.42 -6.75
N THR A 134 2.37 9.09 -5.61
CA THR A 134 3.58 9.30 -4.82
C THR A 134 3.72 8.20 -3.77
N TYR A 135 4.92 7.63 -3.70
CA TYR A 135 5.31 6.67 -2.68
C TYR A 135 6.59 7.18 -2.04
N ASN A 136 6.47 7.81 -0.87
CA ASN A 136 7.61 8.28 -0.09
C ASN A 136 7.73 7.40 1.15
N ILE A 137 8.76 6.56 1.20
CA ILE A 137 9.07 5.71 2.35
C ILE A 137 10.52 5.97 2.69
N LYS A 138 10.77 6.56 3.86
CA LYS A 138 12.14 6.87 4.31
C LYS A 138 12.79 5.70 5.05
N GLY A 139 11.99 4.87 5.72
CA GLY A 139 12.46 3.70 6.45
C GLY A 139 12.59 2.44 5.58
N ILE A 140 12.71 1.31 6.27
CA ILE A 140 12.90 -0.01 5.67
C ILE A 140 11.55 -0.69 5.48
N ILE A 141 11.38 -1.31 4.32
CA ILE A 141 10.27 -2.24 4.04
C ILE A 141 10.73 -3.65 4.41
N SER A 142 10.08 -4.26 5.41
CA SER A 142 10.48 -5.55 5.96
C SER A 142 9.33 -6.53 6.06
N ALA A 143 9.46 -7.66 5.36
CA ALA A 143 8.54 -8.80 5.47
C ALA A 143 9.19 -10.05 4.89
N PRO A 144 8.72 -11.27 5.23
CA PRO A 144 9.17 -12.49 4.56
C PRO A 144 9.03 -12.42 3.04
N ILE A 145 7.94 -11.80 2.55
CA ILE A 145 7.71 -11.57 1.12
C ILE A 145 7.40 -10.09 0.89
N VAL A 146 8.11 -9.46 -0.04
CA VAL A 146 7.80 -8.12 -0.54
C VAL A 146 7.51 -8.21 -2.03
N GLU A 147 6.33 -7.78 -2.47
CA GLU A 147 5.96 -7.66 -3.88
C GLU A 147 5.83 -6.20 -4.29
N LEU A 148 6.62 -5.80 -5.30
CA LEU A 148 6.47 -4.54 -6.02
C LEU A 148 5.77 -4.83 -7.35
N ARG A 149 4.51 -4.39 -7.48
CA ARG A 149 3.69 -4.59 -8.66
C ARG A 149 3.50 -3.29 -9.42
N TYR A 150 4.15 -3.14 -10.56
CA TYR A 150 3.92 -1.98 -11.42
C TYR A 150 2.59 -2.11 -12.16
N GLN A 151 1.70 -1.12 -12.00
CA GLN A 151 0.41 -1.03 -12.68
C GLN A 151 0.35 0.25 -13.53
N LYS A 152 0.07 0.09 -14.83
CA LYS A 152 -0.32 1.22 -15.68
C LYS A 152 -1.83 1.26 -15.76
N ILE A 153 -2.44 2.39 -15.41
CA ILE A 153 -3.85 2.64 -15.71
C ILE A 153 -3.95 2.83 -17.23
N TYR A 154 -4.47 1.83 -17.93
CA TYR A 154 -4.87 1.99 -19.31
C TYR A 154 -6.24 2.68 -19.32
N SER A 155 -6.26 3.99 -19.55
CA SER A 155 -7.50 4.72 -19.82
C SER A 155 -8.07 4.23 -21.16
N ASN A 156 -9.11 3.38 -21.15
CA ASN A 156 -10.06 2.99 -22.23
C ASN A 156 -9.56 2.78 -23.69
N LEU A 157 -8.26 2.83 -23.94
CA LEU A 157 -7.61 2.78 -25.25
C LEU A 157 -7.13 1.36 -25.55
N TYR A 158 -7.79 0.32 -25.04
CA TYR A 158 -7.43 -1.07 -25.37
C TYR A 158 -7.82 -1.44 -26.81
N GLU A 159 -8.71 -0.70 -27.46
CA GLU A 159 -9.13 -1.01 -28.83
C GLU A 159 -8.22 -0.41 -29.92
N ILE A 160 -7.61 0.75 -29.67
CA ILE A 160 -6.88 1.49 -30.71
C ILE A 160 -5.51 0.87 -31.03
N PRO A 161 -4.67 0.47 -30.04
CA PRO A 161 -3.39 -0.15 -30.33
C PRO A 161 -3.55 -1.47 -31.07
N PHE A 162 -4.51 -2.32 -30.69
CA PHE A 162 -4.69 -3.63 -31.34
C PHE A 162 -5.04 -3.52 -32.82
N LYS A 163 -5.86 -2.54 -33.23
CA LYS A 163 -6.16 -2.29 -34.65
C LYS A 163 -4.94 -1.76 -35.41
N ILE A 164 -4.14 -0.88 -34.81
CA ILE A 164 -2.92 -0.33 -35.44
C ILE A 164 -1.78 -1.37 -35.48
N TYR A 165 -1.67 -2.25 -34.48
CA TYR A 165 -0.64 -3.31 -34.42
C TYR A 165 -0.76 -4.33 -35.55
N LYS A 166 -1.96 -4.55 -36.08
CA LYS A 166 -2.18 -5.43 -37.23
C LYS A 166 -1.75 -4.80 -38.56
N LEU A 167 -1.70 -3.46 -38.62
CA LEU A 167 -1.41 -2.70 -39.85
C LEU A 167 0.09 -2.49 -40.12
N PHE A 168 0.95 -2.49 -39.10
CA PHE A 168 2.35 -2.04 -39.24
C PHE A 168 3.44 -3.11 -39.12
N GLY A 169 3.14 -4.40 -39.32
CA GLY A 169 4.03 -5.44 -39.86
C GLY A 169 5.41 -5.73 -39.23
N LYS A 170 5.92 -4.95 -38.27
CA LYS A 170 7.24 -5.15 -37.66
C LYS A 170 7.15 -4.88 -36.15
N LYS A 171 7.45 -5.93 -35.38
CA LYS A 171 7.57 -5.92 -33.91
C LYS A 171 8.68 -4.95 -33.50
N LYS A 172 8.39 -3.66 -33.36
CA LYS A 172 9.30 -2.74 -32.68
C LYS A 172 9.24 -3.13 -31.20
N LYS A 173 10.24 -3.88 -30.72
CA LYS A 173 10.41 -4.16 -29.29
C LYS A 173 10.55 -2.82 -28.60
N ILE A 174 9.51 -2.37 -27.91
CA ILE A 174 9.62 -1.24 -27.01
C ILE A 174 10.23 -1.82 -25.74
N ASN A 175 11.55 -1.64 -25.59
CA ASN A 175 12.20 -1.92 -24.32
C ASN A 175 11.78 -0.81 -23.35
N ARG A 176 10.98 -1.16 -22.34
CA ARG A 176 10.66 -0.24 -21.26
C ARG A 176 11.55 -0.55 -20.07
N GLU A 177 12.06 0.50 -19.45
CA GLU A 177 12.82 0.41 -18.22
C GLU A 177 11.99 1.01 -17.08
N ILE A 178 11.88 0.25 -15.98
CA ILE A 178 11.32 0.73 -14.71
C ILE A 178 12.49 0.91 -13.76
N ILE A 179 12.70 2.14 -13.32
CA ILE A 179 13.78 2.50 -12.40
C ILE A 179 13.17 2.73 -11.01
N PHE A 180 13.60 1.92 -10.04
CA PHE A 180 13.32 2.10 -8.63
C PHE A 180 14.42 2.92 -7.98
N ARG A 181 14.04 3.85 -7.10
CA ARG A 181 14.95 4.77 -6.42
C ARG A 181 14.56 4.92 -4.95
N ASN A 182 15.53 5.20 -4.09
CA ASN A 182 15.35 5.50 -2.66
C ASN A 182 14.51 4.42 -1.95
N LEU A 183 14.78 3.13 -2.24
CA LEU A 183 14.08 2.01 -1.62
C LEU A 183 15.04 1.22 -0.74
N SER A 184 14.67 1.05 0.52
CA SER A 184 15.33 0.15 1.45
C SER A 184 14.43 -1.05 1.72
N ILE A 185 14.83 -2.25 1.30
CA ILE A 185 14.03 -3.47 1.44
C ILE A 185 14.86 -4.57 2.10
N THR A 186 14.30 -5.20 3.14
CA THR A 186 14.84 -6.42 3.74
C THR A 186 13.79 -7.53 3.68
N THR A 187 14.09 -8.63 2.99
CA THR A 187 13.11 -9.70 2.78
C THR A 187 13.74 -11.06 2.51
N ASN A 188 13.00 -12.16 2.71
CA ASN A 188 13.44 -13.45 2.18
C ASN A 188 13.21 -13.49 0.66
N MET A 189 12.11 -12.92 0.17
CA MET A 189 11.73 -12.96 -1.24
C MET A 189 11.21 -11.62 -1.73
N LEU A 190 11.93 -11.01 -2.66
CA LEU A 190 11.47 -9.83 -3.39
C LEU A 190 10.87 -10.28 -4.73
N ARG A 191 9.59 -10.00 -4.93
CA ARG A 191 8.91 -10.19 -6.22
C ARG A 191 8.72 -8.85 -6.89
N VAL A 192 9.10 -8.75 -8.15
CA VAL A 192 8.83 -7.57 -8.96
C VAL A 192 7.98 -8.00 -10.14
N SER A 193 6.77 -7.48 -10.21
CA SER A 193 5.81 -7.86 -11.23
C SER A 193 5.33 -6.65 -12.01
N SER A 194 4.94 -6.85 -13.27
CA SER A 194 4.30 -5.82 -14.06
C SER A 194 3.18 -6.39 -14.94
N LEU A 195 2.17 -5.55 -15.15
CA LEU A 195 0.99 -5.87 -15.97
C LEU A 195 1.12 -5.15 -17.32
N PHE A 196 1.92 -5.72 -18.24
CA PHE A 196 2.10 -5.18 -19.60
C PHE A 196 2.07 -6.27 -20.66
N ALA A 197 1.25 -6.03 -21.68
CA ALA A 197 0.91 -7.04 -22.68
C ALA A 197 1.95 -7.26 -23.79
N THR A 198 2.87 -6.33 -24.03
CA THR A 198 3.60 -6.30 -25.32
C THR A 198 5.10 -6.05 -25.24
N ASP A 199 5.63 -5.66 -24.08
CA ASP A 199 6.96 -5.04 -24.00
C ASP A 199 7.89 -5.87 -23.12
N GLN A 200 9.12 -6.17 -23.53
CA GLN A 200 10.12 -6.66 -22.57
C GLN A 200 10.42 -5.53 -21.58
N ILE A 201 10.26 -5.81 -20.30
CA ILE A 201 10.48 -4.81 -19.24
C ILE A 201 11.80 -5.12 -18.54
N LYS A 202 12.68 -4.14 -18.57
CA LYS A 202 13.87 -4.10 -17.75
C LYS A 202 13.50 -3.45 -16.42
N TYR A 203 13.81 -4.12 -15.32
CA TYR A 203 13.70 -3.54 -13.99
C TYR A 203 15.11 -3.17 -13.52
N THR A 204 15.26 -1.94 -13.05
CA THR A 204 16.53 -1.40 -12.58
C THR A 204 16.33 -0.84 -11.18
N PHE A 205 17.14 -1.28 -10.23
CA PHE A 205 17.30 -0.63 -8.93
C PHE A 205 18.57 0.20 -9.05
N ASP A 206 18.47 1.52 -8.85
CA ASP A 206 19.66 2.36 -8.93
C ASP A 206 20.47 2.33 -7.62
N SER A 207 21.59 3.05 -7.59
CA SER A 207 22.50 3.09 -6.45
C SER A 207 21.90 3.72 -5.18
N SER A 208 20.72 4.33 -5.26
CA SER A 208 20.01 4.85 -4.09
C SER A 208 19.16 3.78 -3.40
N CYS A 209 19.06 2.57 -3.97
CA CYS A 209 18.36 1.45 -3.37
C CYS A 209 19.29 0.59 -2.49
N ASN A 210 18.79 0.17 -1.33
CA ASN A 210 19.43 -0.79 -0.43
C ASN A 210 18.57 -2.06 -0.34
N ILE A 211 18.90 -3.09 -1.12
CA ILE A 211 18.07 -4.30 -1.26
C ILE A 211 18.78 -5.51 -0.65
N LYS A 212 18.26 -5.97 0.49
CA LYS A 212 18.68 -7.19 1.18
C LYS A 212 17.63 -8.28 1.00
N ALA A 213 17.72 -9.04 -0.09
CA ALA A 213 16.82 -10.15 -0.40
C ALA A 213 17.59 -11.47 -0.57
N LYS A 214 17.06 -12.58 -0.01
CA LYS A 214 17.63 -13.93 -0.27
C LYS A 214 17.32 -14.42 -1.68
N LYS A 215 16.13 -14.09 -2.20
CA LYS A 215 15.68 -14.44 -3.55
C LYS A 215 15.00 -13.24 -4.22
N ILE A 216 15.25 -13.04 -5.52
CA ILE A 216 14.56 -12.04 -6.33
C ILE A 216 13.90 -12.72 -7.53
N GLU A 217 12.61 -12.47 -7.73
CA GLU A 217 11.82 -13.02 -8.83
C GLU A 217 11.18 -11.91 -9.65
N PHE A 218 11.31 -11.99 -10.97
CA PHE A 218 10.67 -11.08 -11.90
C PHE A 218 9.53 -11.76 -12.64
N TYR A 219 8.35 -11.15 -12.56
CA TYR A 219 7.15 -11.61 -13.23
C TYR A 219 6.72 -10.58 -14.28
N GLN A 220 6.35 -11.08 -15.44
CA GLN A 220 5.66 -10.27 -16.44
C GLN A 220 4.35 -10.96 -16.79
N PHE A 221 3.24 -10.29 -16.51
CA PHE A 221 1.93 -10.80 -16.86
C PHE A 221 1.59 -10.39 -18.30
N ASN A 222 1.42 -11.38 -19.17
CA ASN A 222 0.91 -11.19 -20.51
C ASN A 222 -0.59 -11.55 -20.52
N PRO A 223 -1.51 -10.58 -20.73
CA PRO A 223 -2.96 -10.83 -20.74
C PRO A 223 -3.42 -11.59 -22.00
N HIS A 224 -2.52 -11.95 -22.92
CA HIS A 224 -2.91 -12.77 -24.06
C HIS A 224 -3.26 -14.20 -23.59
N PRO A 225 -4.45 -14.73 -23.89
CA PRO A 225 -4.94 -16.02 -23.37
C PRO A 225 -4.14 -17.26 -23.83
N LYS A 226 -3.05 -17.06 -24.59
CA LYS A 226 -2.19 -18.13 -25.13
C LYS A 226 -0.72 -17.96 -24.73
N THR A 227 -0.37 -17.08 -23.79
CA THR A 227 1.03 -16.82 -23.43
C THR A 227 1.29 -17.11 -21.96
N GLU A 228 2.13 -18.10 -21.70
CA GLU A 228 2.57 -18.50 -20.36
C GLU A 228 3.33 -17.36 -19.66
N MET A 229 3.20 -17.32 -18.34
CA MET A 229 4.00 -16.43 -17.49
C MET A 229 5.48 -16.80 -17.66
N LYS A 230 6.30 -15.88 -18.14
CA LYS A 230 7.76 -16.08 -18.15
C LYS A 230 8.31 -15.66 -16.80
N LEU A 231 8.74 -16.64 -16.01
CA LEU A 231 9.52 -16.44 -14.80
C LEU A 231 10.97 -16.19 -15.20
N PHE A 232 11.50 -15.02 -14.82
CA PHE A 232 12.94 -14.79 -14.82
C PHE A 232 13.38 -14.80 -13.36
N SER A 233 13.90 -15.94 -12.90
CA SER A 233 14.54 -16.03 -11.58
C SER A 233 15.95 -15.47 -11.68
N TYR A 234 16.28 -14.49 -10.84
CA TYR A 234 17.64 -14.02 -10.66
C TYR A 234 18.11 -14.46 -9.28
N GLU A 235 18.95 -15.50 -9.24
CA GLU A 235 19.72 -15.81 -8.02
C GLU A 235 20.93 -14.88 -7.98
N LYS A 236 21.10 -14.22 -6.82
CA LYS A 236 21.94 -13.04 -6.63
C LYS A 236 23.40 -13.29 -7.08
N GLY A 237 23.82 -12.64 -8.16
CA GLY A 237 25.19 -12.16 -8.31
C GLY A 237 25.32 -10.84 -7.54
N LYS A 238 26.16 -10.83 -6.50
CA LYS A 238 26.60 -9.70 -5.65
C LYS A 238 25.95 -8.33 -5.93
N ILE A 239 25.04 -7.92 -5.05
CA ILE A 239 24.83 -6.51 -4.70
C ILE A 239 25.45 -6.39 -3.31
N ASP A 240 26.64 -5.78 -3.34
CA ASP A 240 27.57 -5.28 -2.32
C ASP A 240 28.25 -6.29 -1.36
N ASP A 241 29.51 -6.60 -1.68
CA ASP A 241 30.60 -6.76 -0.70
C ASP A 241 31.36 -5.42 -0.68
N GLU A 242 30.87 -4.41 0.06
CA GLU A 242 31.68 -3.35 0.69
C GLU A 242 31.02 -2.93 2.01
#